data_AF-A0A7X9J0Y5-F1
#
_entry.id   AF-A0A7X9J0Y5-F1
#
_cell.length_a   1.000
_cell.length_b   1.000
_cell.length_c   1.000
_cell.angle_alpha   90.00
_cell.angle_beta   90.00
_cell.angle_gamma   90.00
#
_symmetry.space_group_name_H-M   'P 1'
#
loop_
_entity.id
_entity.type
_entity.pdbx_description
1 polymer ?
#
loop_
_entity_poly.entity_id
_entity_poly.type
_entity_poly.pdbx_seq_one_letter_code
_entity_poly.pdbx_strand_id
1 'polypeptide(L)'
;MNEIGQEIVRVSPDPTEKYVFKVIEDKDINAFALPGGFVYIYTGLLNAVESDDELAGVIAHEISHAALHHGLKLTKRQKPWDIAQMAVVLAGALANKDTSSGAYALSVLNTAKLNGYTVELEKEADAAGLKMITQSKYNPVGMLTFMERLDRSESRTGASVVELGIFRTHPYTPDRARALRAGLNNANIEINRRLTTRSIQAIAESVKIRDVEAAVVKIDGGVFVTLAPSEGTPALERARSVAEAVNRSLLANLRFQEVTASAAAPVIQGRGITLAELTDADAALVNKTPADAARSAASQLKDTLWREYLRTHS
;
A
#
# COMPACT_ATOMS: atom_id res chain seq x y z
N MET A 1 3.67 -12.55 -5.73
CA MET A 1 2.44 -13.26 -5.30
C MET A 1 2.72 -14.61 -4.65
N ASN A 2 3.19 -15.65 -5.37
CA ASN A 2 3.35 -16.99 -4.77
C ASN A 2 4.30 -16.98 -3.55
N GLU A 3 5.43 -16.27 -3.62
CA GLU A 3 6.33 -16.14 -2.46
C GLU A 3 5.62 -15.52 -1.24
N ILE A 4 4.91 -14.40 -1.44
CA ILE A 4 4.12 -13.72 -0.40
C ILE A 4 3.10 -14.70 0.21
N GLY A 5 2.35 -15.40 -0.64
CA GLY A 5 1.34 -16.34 -0.20
C GLY A 5 1.92 -17.50 0.61
N GLN A 6 3.02 -18.10 0.16
CA GLN A 6 3.67 -19.18 0.89
C GLN A 6 4.28 -18.72 2.22
N GLU A 7 4.77 -17.48 2.31
CA GLU A 7 5.20 -16.88 3.58
C GLU A 7 4.06 -16.84 4.60
N ILE A 8 2.88 -16.38 4.17
CA ILE A 8 1.70 -16.27 5.04
C ILE A 8 1.16 -17.64 5.43
N VAL A 9 1.14 -18.61 4.51
CA VAL A 9 0.69 -19.99 4.78
C VAL A 9 1.50 -20.64 5.90
N ARG A 10 2.80 -20.38 5.99
CA ARG A 10 3.67 -20.93 7.06
C ARG A 10 3.23 -20.54 8.46
N VAL A 11 2.54 -19.41 8.60
CA VAL A 11 2.03 -18.89 9.88
C VAL A 11 0.51 -18.99 9.99
N SER A 12 -0.13 -19.67 9.03
CA SER A 12 -1.57 -19.89 9.04
C SER A 12 -2.00 -20.96 10.06
N PRO A 13 -3.31 -21.06 10.40
CA PRO A 13 -3.81 -22.10 11.28
C PRO A 13 -3.56 -23.53 10.77
N ASP A 14 -3.42 -23.73 9.46
CA ASP A 14 -3.06 -25.01 8.85
C ASP A 14 -1.92 -24.82 7.83
N PRO A 15 -0.65 -24.83 8.29
CA PRO A 15 0.51 -24.70 7.42
C PRO A 15 0.77 -25.91 6.51
N THR A 16 0.05 -27.03 6.72
CA THR A 16 0.26 -28.27 5.95
C THR A 16 -0.62 -28.36 4.72
N GLU A 17 -1.69 -27.56 4.68
CA GLU A 17 -2.58 -27.43 3.52
C GLU A 17 -1.82 -26.83 2.33
N LYS A 18 -2.02 -27.39 1.14
CA LYS A 18 -1.38 -26.90 -0.08
C LYS A 18 -2.14 -25.71 -0.65
N TYR A 19 -1.56 -24.53 -0.55
CA TYR A 19 -2.12 -23.34 -1.20
C TYR A 19 -1.55 -23.12 -2.60
N VAL A 20 -2.45 -22.78 -3.53
CA VAL A 20 -2.12 -22.44 -4.92
C VAL A 20 -2.67 -21.05 -5.23
N PHE A 21 -1.79 -20.16 -5.65
CA PHE A 21 -2.14 -18.78 -5.99
C PHE A 21 -2.18 -18.61 -7.52
N LYS A 22 -3.32 -18.17 -8.06
CA LYS A 22 -3.53 -17.97 -9.50
C LYS A 22 -3.92 -16.54 -9.82
N VAL A 23 -3.49 -16.06 -10.99
CA VAL A 23 -3.87 -14.74 -11.50
C VAL A 23 -5.00 -14.90 -12.53
N ILE A 24 -5.99 -14.02 -12.43
CA ILE A 24 -7.07 -13.89 -13.41
C ILE A 24 -6.85 -12.57 -14.16
N GLU A 25 -6.83 -12.64 -15.49
CA GLU A 25 -6.75 -11.46 -16.35
C GLU A 25 -8.12 -10.76 -16.40
N ASP A 26 -8.28 -9.79 -15.52
CA ASP A 26 -9.49 -8.97 -15.42
C ASP A 26 -9.12 -7.62 -14.77
N LYS A 27 -9.74 -6.55 -15.26
CA LYS A 27 -9.50 -5.18 -14.80
C LYS A 27 -10.19 -4.86 -13.48
N ASP A 28 -11.17 -5.67 -13.08
CA ASP A 28 -11.87 -5.50 -11.81
C ASP A 28 -10.91 -5.74 -10.64
N ILE A 29 -11.07 -4.95 -9.57
CA ILE A 29 -10.32 -5.14 -8.33
C ILE A 29 -11.03 -6.24 -7.54
N ASN A 30 -10.46 -7.45 -7.55
CA ASN A 30 -11.01 -8.58 -6.81
C ASN A 30 -9.95 -9.65 -6.46
N ALA A 31 -10.24 -10.42 -5.41
CA ALA A 31 -9.59 -11.67 -5.08
C ALA A 31 -10.63 -12.59 -4.42
N PHE A 32 -10.40 -13.90 -4.46
CA PHE A 32 -11.24 -14.84 -3.73
C PHE A 32 -10.51 -16.16 -3.46
N ALA A 33 -10.88 -16.82 -2.36
CA ALA A 33 -10.46 -18.17 -2.06
C ALA A 33 -11.55 -19.22 -2.32
N LEU A 34 -11.12 -20.41 -2.73
CA LEU A 34 -11.95 -21.61 -2.82
C LEU A 34 -11.50 -22.67 -1.81
N PRO A 35 -12.37 -23.62 -1.43
CA PRO A 35 -11.96 -24.78 -0.64
C PRO A 35 -10.76 -25.52 -1.25
N GLY A 36 -9.88 -26.05 -0.39
CA GLY A 36 -8.68 -26.77 -0.82
C GLY A 36 -7.48 -25.88 -1.17
N GLY A 37 -7.42 -24.65 -0.64
CA GLY A 37 -6.24 -23.80 -0.71
C GLY A 37 -6.06 -23.00 -2.01
N PHE A 38 -7.06 -22.95 -2.90
CA PHE A 38 -6.94 -22.16 -4.13
C PHE A 38 -7.30 -20.70 -3.88
N VAL A 39 -6.36 -19.79 -4.14
CA VAL A 39 -6.54 -18.34 -4.02
C VAL A 39 -6.36 -17.71 -5.40
N TYR A 40 -7.35 -16.93 -5.84
CA TYR A 40 -7.34 -16.26 -7.13
C TYR A 40 -7.25 -14.75 -6.92
N ILE A 41 -6.40 -14.09 -7.71
CA ILE A 41 -6.19 -12.64 -7.64
C ILE A 41 -6.32 -12.03 -9.04
N TYR A 42 -7.07 -10.94 -9.16
CA TYR A 42 -7.29 -10.28 -10.44
C TYR A 42 -6.13 -9.34 -10.77
N THR A 43 -5.81 -9.19 -12.05
CA THR A 43 -4.81 -8.21 -12.50
C THR A 43 -5.16 -6.78 -12.08
N GLY A 44 -6.45 -6.44 -12.01
CA GLY A 44 -6.93 -5.16 -11.47
C GLY A 44 -6.52 -4.94 -10.02
N LEU A 45 -6.59 -5.97 -9.17
CA LEU A 45 -6.12 -5.88 -7.78
C LEU A 45 -4.60 -5.71 -7.70
N LEU A 46 -3.84 -6.46 -8.51
CA LEU A 46 -2.38 -6.33 -8.58
C LEU A 46 -1.93 -4.93 -9.04
N ASN A 47 -2.71 -4.29 -9.91
CA ASN A 47 -2.48 -2.90 -10.32
C ASN A 47 -2.92 -1.89 -9.26
N ALA A 48 -3.88 -2.25 -8.41
CA ALA A 48 -4.40 -1.38 -7.37
C ALA A 48 -3.48 -1.33 -6.15
N VAL A 49 -2.85 -2.43 -5.73
CA VAL A 49 -1.93 -2.47 -4.57
C VAL A 49 -0.70 -1.60 -4.79
N GLU A 50 -0.27 -0.90 -3.74
CA GLU A 50 0.87 0.01 -3.78
C GLU A 50 2.16 -0.61 -3.22
N SER A 51 2.06 -1.72 -2.50
CA SER A 51 3.21 -2.42 -1.92
C SER A 51 2.95 -3.91 -1.78
N ASP A 52 4.03 -4.67 -1.56
CA ASP A 52 3.91 -6.09 -1.19
C ASP A 52 3.21 -6.27 0.17
N ASP A 53 3.26 -5.28 1.07
CA ASP A 53 2.55 -5.32 2.37
C ASP A 53 1.03 -5.24 2.20
N GLU A 54 0.55 -4.41 1.28
CA GLU A 54 -0.89 -4.36 0.94
C GLU A 54 -1.34 -5.68 0.29
N LEU A 55 -0.54 -6.20 -0.66
CA LEU A 55 -0.83 -7.47 -1.31
C LEU A 55 -0.80 -8.64 -0.30
N ALA A 56 0.13 -8.64 0.64
CA ALA A 56 0.19 -9.60 1.73
C ALA A 56 -1.06 -9.52 2.60
N GLY A 57 -1.56 -8.32 2.90
CA GLY A 57 -2.81 -8.12 3.64
C GLY A 57 -4.02 -8.76 2.95
N VAL A 58 -4.15 -8.56 1.63
CA VAL A 58 -5.21 -9.19 0.83
C VAL A 58 -5.06 -10.72 0.82
N ILE A 59 -3.85 -11.23 0.61
CA ILE A 59 -3.61 -12.67 0.58
C ILE A 59 -3.90 -13.31 1.94
N ALA A 60 -3.53 -12.66 3.05
CA ALA A 60 -3.82 -13.15 4.39
C ALA A 60 -5.32 -13.18 4.69
N HIS A 61 -6.08 -12.20 4.17
CA HIS A 61 -7.54 -12.21 4.22
C HIS A 61 -8.14 -13.42 3.49
N GLU A 62 -7.70 -13.66 2.25
CA GLU A 62 -8.19 -14.80 1.45
C GLU A 62 -7.82 -16.17 2.03
N ILE A 63 -6.59 -16.30 2.54
CA ILE A 63 -6.17 -17.51 3.26
C ILE A 63 -7.06 -17.74 4.47
N SER A 64 -7.49 -16.68 5.16
CA SER A 64 -8.39 -16.79 6.31
C SER A 64 -9.77 -17.34 5.91
N HIS A 65 -10.32 -16.90 4.76
CA HIS A 65 -11.57 -17.48 4.23
C HIS A 65 -11.44 -18.98 3.90
N ALA A 66 -10.31 -19.39 3.34
CA ALA A 66 -10.03 -20.80 3.04
C ALA A 66 -9.88 -21.64 4.32
N ALA A 67 -8.99 -21.20 5.22
CA ALA A 67 -8.64 -21.91 6.46
C ALA A 67 -9.82 -22.03 7.42
N LEU A 68 -10.69 -21.01 7.49
CA LEU A 68 -11.91 -21.02 8.32
C LEU A 68 -13.12 -21.61 7.58
N HIS A 69 -12.92 -22.13 6.38
CA HIS A 69 -13.93 -22.77 5.53
C HIS A 69 -15.17 -21.91 5.29
N HIS A 70 -15.00 -20.59 5.13
CA HIS A 70 -16.12 -19.65 4.97
C HIS A 70 -16.98 -19.96 3.75
N GLY A 71 -16.39 -20.41 2.64
CA GLY A 71 -17.15 -20.85 1.46
C GLY A 71 -18.13 -22.00 1.77
N LEU A 72 -17.72 -22.96 2.62
CA LEU A 72 -18.58 -24.06 3.07
C LEU A 72 -19.62 -23.63 4.11
N LYS A 73 -19.34 -22.58 4.91
CA LYS A 73 -20.32 -22.00 5.84
C LYS A 73 -21.45 -21.29 5.06
N LEU A 74 -21.12 -20.62 3.94
CA LEU A 74 -22.10 -19.93 3.09
C LEU A 74 -23.05 -20.88 2.36
N THR A 75 -22.52 -21.99 1.80
CA THR A 75 -23.32 -22.98 1.07
C THR A 75 -24.46 -23.56 1.92
N LYS A 76 -24.22 -23.72 3.22
CA LYS A 76 -25.18 -24.27 4.18
C LYS A 76 -26.25 -23.27 4.62
N ARG A 77 -26.02 -21.96 4.48
CA ARG A 77 -26.84 -20.90 5.11
C ARG A 77 -27.69 -20.07 4.14
N GLN A 78 -27.26 -19.81 2.91
CA GLN A 78 -27.88 -18.76 2.09
C GLN A 78 -28.22 -19.16 0.65
N LYS A 79 -27.36 -19.94 -0.02
CA LYS A 79 -27.60 -20.46 -1.37
C LYS A 79 -26.91 -21.81 -1.49
N PRO A 80 -27.60 -22.90 -1.88
CA PRO A 80 -26.87 -24.08 -2.31
C PRO A 80 -26.04 -23.62 -3.52
N TRP A 81 -24.71 -23.68 -3.38
CA TRP A 81 -23.86 -23.59 -4.55
C TRP A 81 -24.32 -24.67 -5.52
N ASP A 82 -24.23 -24.40 -6.82
CA ASP A 82 -24.27 -25.50 -7.76
C ASP A 82 -23.01 -26.34 -7.50
N ILE A 83 -23.19 -27.44 -6.76
CA ILE A 83 -22.12 -28.37 -6.39
C ILE A 83 -21.42 -28.87 -7.67
N ALA A 84 -22.16 -28.99 -8.78
CA ALA A 84 -21.58 -29.38 -10.06
C ALA A 84 -20.64 -28.27 -10.60
N GLN A 85 -21.04 -27.00 -10.53
CA GLN A 85 -20.18 -25.88 -10.92
C GLN A 85 -18.90 -25.83 -10.06
N MET A 86 -19.03 -26.00 -8.74
CA MET A 86 -17.87 -26.04 -7.84
C MET A 86 -16.94 -27.21 -8.18
N ALA A 87 -17.50 -28.40 -8.42
CA ALA A 87 -16.73 -29.57 -8.79
C ALA A 87 -15.94 -29.35 -10.09
N VAL A 88 -16.52 -28.68 -11.09
CA VAL A 88 -15.82 -28.30 -12.33
C VAL A 88 -14.66 -27.36 -12.05
N VAL A 89 -14.87 -26.33 -11.21
CA VAL A 89 -13.83 -25.36 -10.88
C VAL A 89 -12.69 -26.01 -10.10
N LEU A 90 -13.00 -26.84 -9.09
CA LEU A 90 -12.00 -27.56 -8.30
C LEU A 90 -11.24 -28.58 -9.15
N ALA A 91 -11.92 -29.35 -10.01
CA ALA A 91 -11.28 -30.31 -10.90
C ALA A 91 -10.35 -29.62 -11.90
N GLY A 92 -10.77 -28.48 -12.47
CA GLY A 92 -9.92 -27.68 -13.35
C GLY A 92 -8.73 -27.07 -12.60
N ALA A 93 -8.92 -26.67 -11.34
CA ALA A 93 -7.85 -26.13 -10.51
C ALA A 93 -6.78 -27.19 -10.21
N LEU A 94 -7.20 -28.39 -9.81
CA LEU A 94 -6.33 -29.57 -9.57
C LEU A 94 -5.60 -30.02 -10.85
N ALA A 95 -6.24 -29.90 -12.01
CA ALA A 95 -5.63 -30.19 -13.30
C ALA A 95 -4.72 -29.05 -13.83
N ASN A 96 -4.48 -27.99 -13.05
CA ASN A 96 -3.71 -26.82 -13.45
C ASN A 96 -4.18 -26.19 -14.77
N LYS A 97 -5.50 -26.18 -15.03
CA LYS A 97 -6.04 -25.51 -16.21
C LYS A 97 -5.79 -24.01 -16.17
N ASP A 98 -5.55 -23.45 -17.35
CA ASP A 98 -5.33 -22.03 -17.58
C ASP A 98 -6.63 -21.24 -17.36
N THR A 99 -6.53 -20.13 -16.62
CA THR A 99 -7.62 -19.21 -16.30
C THR A 99 -7.74 -18.05 -17.28
N SER A 100 -6.91 -17.98 -18.32
CA SER A 100 -6.89 -16.89 -19.31
C SER A 100 -8.11 -16.88 -20.25
N SER A 101 -8.61 -18.05 -20.66
CA SER A 101 -9.69 -18.14 -21.65
C SER A 101 -10.43 -19.49 -21.66
N GLY A 102 -11.67 -19.48 -22.16
CA GLY A 102 -12.49 -20.67 -22.36
C GLY A 102 -13.44 -21.01 -21.22
N ALA A 103 -14.07 -22.20 -21.29
CA ALA A 103 -15.16 -22.60 -20.40
C ALA A 103 -14.76 -22.64 -18.91
N TYR A 104 -13.53 -23.05 -18.61
CA TYR A 104 -13.03 -23.09 -17.24
C TYR A 104 -12.88 -21.68 -16.64
N ALA A 105 -12.29 -20.74 -17.39
CA ALA A 105 -12.20 -19.33 -16.98
C ALA A 105 -13.59 -18.75 -16.68
N LEU A 106 -14.59 -19.02 -17.54
CA LEU A 106 -15.96 -18.59 -17.30
C LEU A 106 -16.57 -19.20 -16.02
N SER A 107 -16.31 -20.49 -15.76
CA SER A 107 -16.76 -21.14 -14.52
C SER A 107 -16.14 -20.50 -13.28
N VAL A 108 -14.83 -20.19 -13.32
CA VAL A 108 -14.09 -19.51 -12.25
C VAL A 108 -14.66 -18.11 -11.99
N LEU A 109 -14.89 -17.32 -13.04
CA LEU A 109 -15.48 -15.98 -12.94
C LEU A 109 -16.92 -16.00 -12.38
N ASN A 110 -17.74 -16.97 -12.80
CA ASN A 110 -19.09 -17.12 -12.28
C ASN A 110 -19.08 -17.52 -10.80
N THR A 111 -18.15 -18.37 -10.38
CA THR A 111 -17.95 -18.73 -8.97
C THR A 111 -17.51 -17.52 -8.14
N ALA A 112 -16.57 -16.70 -8.64
CA ALA A 112 -16.13 -15.49 -7.97
C ALA A 112 -17.30 -14.55 -7.62
N LYS A 113 -18.23 -14.35 -8.55
CA LYS A 113 -19.42 -13.50 -8.37
C LYS A 113 -20.37 -13.99 -7.28
N LEU A 114 -20.29 -15.27 -6.90
CA LEU A 114 -21.16 -15.89 -5.90
C LEU A 114 -20.54 -15.92 -4.49
N ASN A 115 -19.27 -15.54 -4.34
CA ASN A 115 -18.52 -15.51 -3.08
C ASN A 115 -18.84 -14.30 -2.18
N GLY A 116 -20.11 -13.90 -2.06
CA GLY A 116 -20.51 -12.86 -1.12
C GLY A 116 -20.50 -13.36 0.32
N TYR A 117 -19.59 -12.86 1.16
CA TYR A 117 -19.52 -13.18 2.58
C TYR A 117 -20.35 -12.22 3.44
N THR A 118 -20.83 -12.71 4.59
CA THR A 118 -21.49 -11.85 5.58
C THR A 118 -20.46 -11.01 6.35
N VAL A 119 -20.87 -9.87 6.90
CA VAL A 119 -19.98 -9.00 7.68
C VAL A 119 -19.35 -9.74 8.87
N GLU A 120 -20.04 -10.72 9.45
CA GLU A 120 -19.50 -11.55 10.54
C GLU A 120 -18.34 -12.42 10.07
N LEU A 121 -18.46 -13.05 8.89
CA LEU A 121 -17.39 -13.86 8.30
C LEU A 121 -16.21 -12.98 7.87
N GLU A 122 -16.49 -11.78 7.36
CA GLU A 122 -15.46 -10.79 7.04
C GLU A 122 -14.68 -10.35 8.29
N LYS A 123 -15.35 -10.10 9.42
CA LYS A 123 -14.69 -9.77 10.69
C LYS A 123 -13.83 -10.94 11.22
N GLU A 124 -14.30 -12.18 11.05
CA GLU A 124 -13.53 -13.39 11.39
C GLU A 124 -12.27 -13.51 10.51
N ALA A 125 -12.42 -13.27 9.21
CA ALA A 125 -11.30 -13.29 8.25
C ALA A 125 -10.31 -12.14 8.49
N ASP A 126 -10.78 -10.93 8.80
CA ASP A 126 -9.93 -9.77 9.13
C ASP A 126 -9.04 -10.07 10.34
N ALA A 127 -9.64 -10.63 11.41
CA ALA A 127 -8.92 -10.93 12.64
C ALA A 127 -7.88 -12.04 12.46
N ALA A 128 -8.24 -13.11 11.74
CA ALA A 128 -7.31 -14.19 11.43
C ALA A 128 -6.20 -13.72 10.46
N GLY A 129 -6.56 -12.93 9.46
CA GLY A 129 -5.64 -12.32 8.50
C GLY A 129 -4.62 -11.43 9.19
N LEU A 130 -5.09 -10.52 10.06
CA LEU A 130 -4.24 -9.64 10.85
C LEU A 130 -3.28 -10.42 11.74
N LYS A 131 -3.74 -11.51 12.36
CA LYS A 131 -2.90 -12.39 13.18
C LYS A 131 -1.79 -13.03 12.35
N MET A 132 -2.11 -13.58 11.17
CA MET A 132 -1.11 -14.20 10.29
C MET A 132 -0.09 -13.19 9.79
N ILE A 133 -0.52 -12.04 9.28
CA ILE A 133 0.41 -11.05 8.74
C ILE A 133 1.32 -10.45 9.82
N THR A 134 0.83 -10.29 11.06
CA THR A 134 1.65 -9.88 12.22
C THR A 134 2.76 -10.90 12.56
N GLN A 135 2.57 -12.17 12.21
CA GLN A 135 3.56 -13.24 12.40
C GLN A 135 4.48 -13.43 11.17
N SER A 136 4.21 -12.72 10.07
CA SER A 136 4.98 -12.78 8.84
C SER A 136 6.04 -11.68 8.77
N LYS A 137 6.84 -11.67 7.71
CA LYS A 137 7.81 -10.59 7.43
C LYS A 137 7.17 -9.29 6.90
N TYR A 138 5.88 -9.31 6.53
CA TYR A 138 5.19 -8.17 5.94
C TYR A 138 4.60 -7.25 7.00
N ASN A 139 4.51 -5.96 6.68
CA ASN A 139 3.96 -4.97 7.59
C ASN A 139 2.43 -5.09 7.68
N PRO A 140 1.85 -5.43 8.86
CA PRO A 140 0.41 -5.64 9.01
C PRO A 140 -0.41 -4.37 8.80
N VAL A 141 0.21 -3.18 8.83
CA VAL A 141 -0.44 -1.91 8.49
C VAL A 141 -0.92 -1.89 7.03
N GLY A 142 -0.32 -2.72 6.15
CA GLY A 142 -0.72 -2.82 4.74
C GLY A 142 -2.16 -3.28 4.56
N MET A 143 -2.63 -4.21 5.40
CA MET A 143 -4.01 -4.71 5.37
C MET A 143 -5.03 -3.59 5.66
N LEU A 144 -4.82 -2.83 6.73
CA LEU A 144 -5.67 -1.69 7.07
C LEU A 144 -5.60 -0.60 5.99
N THR A 145 -4.39 -0.33 5.49
CA THR A 145 -4.15 0.73 4.51
C THR A 145 -4.86 0.45 3.19
N PHE A 146 -4.78 -0.78 2.70
CA PHE A 146 -5.47 -1.20 1.48
C PHE A 146 -7.00 -1.11 1.63
N MET A 147 -7.55 -1.63 2.74
CA MET A 147 -9.00 -1.59 3.01
C MET A 147 -9.53 -0.15 3.02
N GLU A 148 -8.90 0.75 3.79
CA GLU A 148 -9.32 2.15 3.88
C GLU A 148 -9.11 2.93 2.57
N ARG A 149 -8.15 2.53 1.74
CA ARG A 149 -7.91 3.14 0.43
C ARG A 149 -8.95 2.73 -0.60
N LEU A 150 -9.37 1.45 -0.60
CA LEU A 150 -10.45 0.98 -1.44
C LEU A 150 -11.79 1.64 -1.09
N ASP A 151 -12.15 1.72 0.19
CA ASP A 151 -13.38 2.37 0.67
C ASP A 151 -13.49 3.83 0.20
N ARG A 152 -12.37 4.56 0.27
CA ARG A 152 -12.30 5.94 -0.24
C ARG A 152 -12.41 6.03 -1.75
N SER A 153 -11.75 5.14 -2.48
CA SER A 153 -11.86 5.09 -3.95
C SER A 153 -13.30 4.87 -4.38
N GLU A 154 -14.05 4.02 -3.69
CA GLU A 154 -15.47 3.77 -3.96
C GLU A 154 -16.35 4.98 -3.62
N SER A 155 -16.15 5.56 -2.43
CA SER A 155 -16.91 6.73 -1.97
C SER A 155 -16.79 7.93 -2.92
N ARG A 156 -15.70 8.03 -3.67
CA ARG A 156 -15.43 9.12 -4.63
C ARG A 156 -16.08 8.96 -5.98
N THR A 157 -16.32 7.74 -6.45
CA THR A 157 -16.93 7.56 -7.77
C THR A 157 -18.41 7.92 -7.77
N GLY A 158 -19.01 8.15 -6.59
CA GLY A 158 -20.37 8.64 -6.44
C GLY A 158 -21.43 7.68 -6.98
N ALA A 159 -21.03 6.48 -7.40
CA ALA A 159 -21.92 5.46 -7.88
C ALA A 159 -22.73 4.95 -6.69
N SER A 160 -24.07 5.00 -6.79
CA SER A 160 -24.98 4.34 -5.84
C SER A 160 -24.91 2.79 -5.92
N VAL A 161 -23.84 2.26 -6.50
CA VAL A 161 -23.55 0.86 -6.75
C VAL A 161 -22.09 0.66 -6.39
N VAL A 162 -21.83 -0.31 -5.51
CA VAL A 162 -20.49 -0.75 -5.14
C VAL A 162 -19.70 -1.12 -6.40
N GLU A 163 -18.87 -0.20 -6.91
CA GLU A 163 -18.16 -0.33 -8.19
C GLU A 163 -16.95 -1.27 -8.09
N LEU A 164 -16.34 -1.37 -6.91
CA LEU A 164 -15.21 -2.27 -6.69
C LEU A 164 -15.72 -3.68 -6.46
N GLY A 165 -15.41 -4.58 -7.40
CA GLY A 165 -15.81 -5.99 -7.37
C GLY A 165 -15.54 -6.70 -6.04
N ILE A 166 -14.45 -6.33 -5.36
CA ILE A 166 -14.07 -6.85 -4.04
C ILE A 166 -15.11 -6.57 -2.97
N PHE A 167 -15.76 -5.40 -2.93
CA PHE A 167 -16.73 -5.09 -1.86
C PHE A 167 -18.12 -5.68 -2.14
N ARG A 168 -18.38 -6.09 -3.39
CA ARG A 168 -19.57 -6.90 -3.71
C ARG A 168 -19.46 -8.29 -3.08
N THR A 169 -18.24 -8.82 -2.95
CA THR A 169 -17.97 -10.11 -2.32
C THR A 169 -17.56 -9.99 -0.85
N HIS A 170 -16.93 -8.88 -0.46
CA HIS A 170 -16.38 -8.59 0.86
C HIS A 170 -16.90 -7.26 1.40
N PRO A 171 -18.13 -7.15 1.91
CA PRO A 171 -18.72 -5.87 2.28
C PRO A 171 -17.85 -5.08 3.26
N TYR A 172 -17.50 -3.85 2.90
CA TYR A 172 -16.82 -2.94 3.82
C TYR A 172 -17.77 -2.46 4.91
N THR A 173 -17.23 -2.29 6.13
CA THR A 173 -17.89 -1.50 7.17
C THR A 173 -16.85 -0.72 7.96
N PRO A 174 -17.16 0.50 8.45
CA PRO A 174 -16.25 1.25 9.32
C PRO A 174 -15.84 0.48 10.59
N ASP A 175 -16.66 -0.48 11.04
CA ASP A 175 -16.34 -1.39 12.14
C ASP A 175 -15.13 -2.28 11.85
N ARG A 176 -15.00 -2.80 10.63
CA ARG A 176 -13.88 -3.65 10.22
C ARG A 176 -12.56 -2.89 10.30
N ALA A 177 -12.51 -1.69 9.71
CA ALA A 177 -11.34 -0.81 9.79
C ALA A 177 -11.01 -0.43 11.25
N ARG A 178 -12.01 -0.14 12.08
CA ARG A 178 -11.82 0.10 13.52
C ARG A 178 -11.24 -1.11 14.24
N ALA A 179 -11.73 -2.32 13.93
CA ALA A 179 -11.24 -3.55 14.54
C ALA A 179 -9.79 -3.84 14.15
N LEU A 180 -9.42 -3.70 12.87
CA LEU A 180 -8.03 -3.82 12.41
C LEU A 180 -7.11 -2.80 13.09
N ARG A 181 -7.54 -1.53 13.18
CA ARG A 181 -6.82 -0.48 13.88
C ARG A 181 -6.61 -0.79 15.36
N ALA A 182 -7.64 -1.29 16.04
CA ALA A 182 -7.54 -1.72 17.44
C ALA A 182 -6.58 -2.91 17.59
N GLY A 183 -6.62 -3.88 16.67
CA GLY A 183 -5.69 -5.01 16.65
C GLY A 183 -4.23 -4.58 16.50
N LEU A 184 -3.93 -3.66 15.57
CA LEU A 184 -2.59 -3.09 15.40
C LEU A 184 -2.11 -2.37 16.67
N ASN A 185 -2.96 -1.54 17.28
CA ASN A 185 -2.63 -0.84 18.52
C ASN A 185 -2.37 -1.81 19.69
N ASN A 186 -3.20 -2.86 19.82
CA ASN A 186 -3.02 -3.88 20.86
C ASN A 186 -1.72 -4.68 20.68
N ALA A 187 -1.25 -4.83 19.44
CA ALA A 187 0.04 -5.42 19.12
C ALA A 187 1.22 -4.44 19.28
N ASN A 188 0.98 -3.20 19.74
CA ASN A 188 1.96 -2.11 19.82
C ASN A 188 2.62 -1.78 18.47
N ILE A 189 1.86 -1.91 17.37
CA ILE A 189 2.33 -1.60 16.02
C ILE A 189 1.91 -0.18 15.67
N GLU A 190 2.89 0.70 15.45
CA GLU A 190 2.65 2.06 15.00
C GLU A 190 2.03 2.06 13.60
N ILE A 191 0.91 2.77 13.45
CA ILE A 191 0.21 2.89 12.16
C ILE A 191 0.91 3.94 11.30
N ASN A 192 1.93 3.48 10.60
CA ASN A 192 2.67 4.27 9.62
C ASN A 192 2.36 3.79 8.21
N ARG A 193 1.30 4.35 7.60
CA ARG A 193 0.85 4.01 6.25
C ARG A 193 1.91 4.26 5.18
N ARG A 194 2.95 5.04 5.50
CA ARG A 194 4.03 5.33 4.55
C ARG A 194 4.94 4.14 4.29
N LEU A 195 5.07 3.25 5.27
CA LEU A 195 5.85 2.03 5.13
C LEU A 195 5.18 1.01 4.20
N THR A 196 3.88 1.15 3.98
CA THR A 196 3.06 0.15 3.28
C THR A 196 2.44 0.67 1.99
N THR A 197 2.88 1.83 1.50
CA THR A 197 2.40 2.45 0.26
C THR A 197 3.58 2.90 -0.59
N ARG A 198 3.33 3.33 -1.83
CA ARG A 198 4.35 4.03 -2.63
C ARG A 198 4.51 5.45 -2.12
N SER A 199 4.94 5.58 -0.87
CA SER A 199 5.13 6.89 -0.26
C SER A 199 6.23 7.66 -0.95
N ILE A 200 6.05 8.97 -1.00
CA ILE A 200 7.07 9.90 -1.49
C ILE A 200 8.40 9.65 -0.77
N GLN A 201 9.49 9.65 -1.52
CA GLN A 201 10.85 9.53 -1.00
C GLN A 201 11.70 10.69 -1.51
N ALA A 202 12.64 11.13 -0.68
CA ALA A 202 13.69 12.04 -1.07
C ALA A 202 14.85 11.25 -1.70
N ILE A 203 15.26 11.65 -2.90
CA ILE A 203 16.35 11.03 -3.66
C ILE A 203 17.36 12.10 -4.02
N ALA A 204 18.64 11.81 -3.82
CA ALA A 204 19.74 12.69 -4.20
C ALA A 204 20.29 12.32 -5.59
N GLU A 205 20.42 13.30 -6.48
CA GLU A 205 20.94 13.14 -7.83
C GLU A 205 22.01 14.18 -8.13
N SER A 206 23.09 13.77 -8.81
CA SER A 206 24.09 14.72 -9.32
C SER A 206 23.55 15.44 -10.55
N VAL A 207 23.80 16.73 -10.64
CA VAL A 207 23.44 17.55 -11.81
C VAL A 207 24.54 18.53 -12.12
N LYS A 208 24.65 18.94 -13.38
CA LYS A 208 25.55 20.03 -13.76
C LYS A 208 24.74 21.28 -14.03
N ILE A 209 24.99 22.34 -13.26
CA ILE A 209 24.31 23.63 -13.41
C ILE A 209 25.36 24.65 -13.81
N ARG A 210 25.31 25.10 -15.08
CA ARG A 210 26.38 25.89 -15.70
C ARG A 210 27.70 25.11 -15.59
N ASP A 211 28.70 25.67 -14.91
CA ASP A 211 30.02 25.04 -14.69
C ASP A 211 30.20 24.45 -13.29
N VAL A 212 29.11 24.34 -12.50
CA VAL A 212 29.15 23.79 -11.14
C VAL A 212 28.65 22.34 -11.14
N GLU A 213 29.46 21.44 -10.60
CA GLU A 213 29.07 20.07 -10.24
C GLU A 213 28.18 20.13 -8.98
N ALA A 214 26.87 20.25 -9.21
CA ALA A 214 25.85 20.42 -8.20
C ALA A 214 25.10 19.10 -7.94
N ALA A 215 24.16 19.13 -7.01
CA ALA A 215 23.24 18.03 -6.78
C ALA A 215 21.87 18.55 -6.41
N VAL A 216 20.84 17.77 -6.70
CA VAL A 216 19.46 18.06 -6.31
C VAL A 216 18.94 16.97 -5.39
N VAL A 217 18.09 17.37 -4.45
CA VAL A 217 17.21 16.43 -3.75
C VAL A 217 15.84 16.52 -4.39
N LYS A 218 15.32 15.41 -4.91
CA LYS A 218 13.99 15.32 -5.49
C LYS A 218 13.04 14.60 -4.54
N ILE A 219 11.80 15.05 -4.47
CA ILE A 219 10.71 14.41 -3.73
C ILE A 219 9.50 14.39 -4.67
N ASP A 220 8.96 13.20 -4.93
CA ASP A 220 7.80 13.02 -5.83
C ASP A 220 8.03 13.64 -7.23
N GLY A 221 9.24 13.45 -7.77
CA GLY A 221 9.67 14.02 -9.06
C GLY A 221 9.98 15.53 -9.05
N GLY A 222 9.61 16.28 -8.01
CA GLY A 222 9.90 17.71 -7.87
C GLY A 222 11.24 17.97 -7.15
N VAL A 223 11.99 18.99 -7.58
CA VAL A 223 13.26 19.39 -6.93
C VAL A 223 12.97 20.11 -5.61
N PHE A 224 13.28 19.50 -4.48
CA PHE A 224 13.15 20.09 -3.14
C PHE A 224 14.26 21.12 -2.85
N VAL A 225 15.52 20.75 -3.02
CA VAL A 225 16.68 21.66 -2.88
C VAL A 225 17.70 21.39 -3.97
N THR A 226 18.47 22.43 -4.31
CA THR A 226 19.65 22.36 -5.17
C THR A 226 20.86 22.77 -4.34
N LEU A 227 21.92 21.97 -4.38
CA LEU A 227 23.09 22.13 -3.53
C LEU A 227 24.35 22.23 -4.38
N ALA A 228 25.21 23.19 -4.05
CA ALA A 228 26.57 23.33 -4.53
C ALA A 228 27.54 22.52 -3.62
N PRO A 229 28.80 22.30 -4.03
CA PRO A 229 29.83 21.87 -3.10
C PRO A 229 30.06 22.94 -2.02
N SER A 230 30.34 22.51 -0.78
CA SER A 230 30.60 23.43 0.34
C SER A 230 31.59 22.83 1.32
N GLU A 231 32.53 23.63 1.82
CA GLU A 231 33.52 23.24 2.84
C GLU A 231 34.26 21.93 2.52
N GLY A 232 34.64 21.73 1.26
CA GLY A 232 35.30 20.50 0.80
C GLY A 232 34.39 19.28 0.66
N THR A 233 33.11 19.39 0.99
CA THR A 233 32.10 18.33 0.81
C THR A 233 31.46 18.43 -0.57
N PRO A 234 31.48 17.36 -1.39
CA PRO A 234 30.81 17.35 -2.70
C PRO A 234 29.31 17.59 -2.58
N ALA A 235 28.73 18.24 -3.60
CA ALA A 235 27.29 18.53 -3.63
C ALA A 235 26.43 17.28 -3.44
N LEU A 236 26.80 16.16 -4.08
CA LEU A 236 26.07 14.90 -3.99
C LEU A 236 26.03 14.34 -2.56
N GLU A 237 27.13 14.45 -1.82
CA GLU A 237 27.20 13.97 -0.44
C GLU A 237 26.33 14.82 0.47
N ARG A 238 26.35 16.15 0.31
CA ARG A 238 25.40 17.05 0.98
C ARG A 238 23.95 16.70 0.64
N ALA A 239 23.64 16.43 -0.63
CA ALA A 239 22.30 16.05 -1.08
C ALA A 239 21.84 14.71 -0.50
N ARG A 240 22.74 13.72 -0.36
CA ARG A 240 22.42 12.45 0.31
C ARG A 240 22.06 12.67 1.78
N SER A 241 22.85 13.45 2.51
CA SER A 241 22.56 13.79 3.91
C SER A 241 21.21 14.49 4.08
N VAL A 242 20.86 15.42 3.18
CA VAL A 242 19.54 16.07 3.15
C VAL A 242 18.44 15.07 2.83
N ALA A 243 18.61 14.22 1.81
CA ALA A 243 17.63 13.20 1.44
C ALA A 243 17.38 12.22 2.59
N GLU A 244 18.42 11.79 3.30
CA GLU A 244 18.31 10.95 4.50
C GLU A 244 17.56 11.67 5.62
N ALA A 245 17.87 12.94 5.90
CA ALA A 245 17.16 13.72 6.91
C ALA A 245 15.66 13.84 6.58
N VAL A 246 15.33 14.15 5.33
CA VAL A 246 13.94 14.20 4.85
C VAL A 246 13.27 12.83 4.97
N ASN A 247 13.90 11.76 4.49
CA ASN A 247 13.34 10.41 4.56
C ASN A 247 13.10 9.97 6.01
N ARG A 248 14.02 10.26 6.94
CA ARG A 248 13.80 10.00 8.37
C ARG A 248 12.59 10.77 8.91
N SER A 249 12.43 12.04 8.56
CA SER A 249 11.27 12.82 8.97
C SER A 249 9.97 12.33 8.33
N LEU A 250 10.00 11.93 7.05
CA LEU A 250 8.85 11.31 6.37
C LEU A 250 8.45 10.01 7.06
N LEU A 251 9.41 9.16 7.40
CA LEU A 251 9.18 7.94 8.19
C LEU A 251 8.61 8.26 9.56
N ALA A 252 9.06 9.34 10.20
CA ALA A 252 8.43 9.85 11.42
C ALA A 252 7.09 10.57 11.16
N ASN A 253 6.38 10.28 10.07
CA ASN A 253 5.08 10.88 9.74
C ASN A 253 5.06 12.42 9.74
N LEU A 254 6.11 13.06 9.19
CA LEU A 254 6.15 14.51 8.97
C LEU A 254 4.90 14.98 8.21
N ARG A 255 4.18 15.95 8.79
CA ARG A 255 3.01 16.58 8.19
C ARG A 255 3.37 17.93 7.58
N PHE A 256 2.59 18.37 6.59
CA PHE A 256 2.84 19.65 5.91
C PHE A 256 2.80 20.86 6.87
N GLN A 257 1.98 20.82 7.92
CA GLN A 257 1.93 21.90 8.92
C GLN A 257 3.21 21.99 9.78
N GLU A 258 4.01 20.92 9.82
CA GLU A 258 5.20 20.80 10.66
C GLU A 258 6.48 21.17 9.93
N VAL A 259 6.38 21.56 8.65
CA VAL A 259 7.50 22.08 7.87
C VAL A 259 7.62 23.59 8.10
N THR A 260 8.81 24.05 8.41
CA THR A 260 9.10 25.48 8.62
C THR A 260 10.38 25.87 7.89
N ALA A 261 10.48 27.15 7.55
CA ALA A 261 11.74 27.78 7.17
C ALA A 261 11.93 28.99 8.09
N SER A 262 13.13 29.15 8.63
CA SER A 262 13.42 30.31 9.49
C SER A 262 13.39 31.60 8.67
N ALA A 263 12.85 32.68 9.27
CA ALA A 263 12.90 34.00 8.66
C ALA A 263 14.30 34.64 8.75
N ALA A 264 15.11 34.18 9.71
CA ALA A 264 16.43 34.73 10.04
C ALA A 264 17.60 33.84 9.59
N ALA A 265 17.35 32.58 9.25
CA ALA A 265 18.37 31.61 8.87
C ALA A 265 17.91 30.77 7.66
N PRO A 266 18.82 30.37 6.76
CA PRO A 266 18.48 29.59 5.57
C PRO A 266 18.27 28.11 5.87
N VAL A 267 17.54 27.81 6.95
CA VAL A 267 17.32 26.45 7.46
C VAL A 267 15.87 26.05 7.23
N ILE A 268 15.70 24.86 6.65
CA ILE A 268 14.42 24.17 6.51
C ILE A 268 14.32 23.12 7.61
N GLN A 269 13.23 23.13 8.36
CA GLN A 269 12.97 22.18 9.44
C GLN A 269 11.68 21.39 9.22
N GLY A 270 11.63 20.17 9.75
CA GLY A 270 10.45 19.32 9.81
C GLY A 270 10.35 18.68 11.19
N ARG A 271 9.26 18.95 11.92
CA ARG A 271 9.10 18.50 13.33
C ARG A 271 10.26 18.95 14.24
N GLY A 272 10.81 20.14 14.01
CA GLY A 272 11.95 20.67 14.76
C GLY A 272 13.32 20.06 14.41
N ILE A 273 13.38 19.12 13.46
CA ILE A 273 14.62 18.54 12.93
C ILE A 273 15.05 19.35 11.71
N THR A 274 16.33 19.72 11.63
CA THR A 274 16.90 20.35 10.43
C THR A 274 16.91 19.35 9.27
N LEU A 275 16.19 19.71 8.19
CA LEU A 275 16.13 18.92 6.95
C LEU A 275 17.24 19.35 5.99
N ALA A 276 17.45 20.66 5.86
CA ALA A 276 18.49 21.24 5.02
C ALA A 276 18.89 22.63 5.53
N GLU A 277 20.15 22.98 5.35
CA GLU A 277 20.70 24.31 5.55
C GLU A 277 21.35 24.76 4.24
N LEU A 278 20.90 25.91 3.73
CA LEU A 278 21.30 26.41 2.42
C LEU A 278 22.37 27.50 2.57
N THR A 279 23.44 27.35 1.81
CA THR A 279 24.54 28.32 1.69
C THR A 279 24.23 29.38 0.64
N ASP A 280 25.05 30.44 0.59
CA ASP A 280 25.02 31.42 -0.51
C ASP A 280 25.26 30.77 -1.88
N ALA A 281 26.14 29.77 -1.94
CA ALA A 281 26.42 29.04 -3.17
C ALA A 281 25.19 28.24 -3.65
N ASP A 282 24.46 27.59 -2.73
CA ASP A 282 23.21 26.88 -3.05
C ASP A 282 22.17 27.84 -3.61
N ALA A 283 22.01 29.01 -2.96
CA ALA A 283 21.04 30.01 -3.34
C ALA A 283 21.35 30.67 -4.69
N ALA A 284 22.63 30.86 -5.01
CA ALA A 284 23.10 31.38 -6.29
C ALA A 284 22.76 30.44 -7.47
N LEU A 285 22.72 29.12 -7.27
CA LEU A 285 22.33 28.16 -8.30
C LEU A 285 20.86 28.33 -8.74
N VAL A 286 20.01 28.86 -7.86
CA VAL A 286 18.58 29.09 -8.11
C VAL A 286 18.22 30.58 -8.21
N ASN A 287 19.22 31.46 -8.30
CA ASN A 287 19.07 32.93 -8.35
C ASN A 287 18.18 33.50 -7.23
N LYS A 288 18.39 33.07 -5.99
CA LYS A 288 17.67 33.54 -4.80
C LYS A 288 18.65 33.94 -3.69
N THR A 289 18.16 34.63 -2.66
CA THR A 289 18.87 34.70 -1.37
C THR A 289 18.75 33.36 -0.64
N PRO A 290 19.66 33.00 0.28
CA PRO A 290 19.54 31.76 1.05
C PRO A 290 18.21 31.63 1.79
N ALA A 291 17.73 32.73 2.40
CA ALA A 291 16.44 32.76 3.09
C ALA A 291 15.26 32.52 2.13
N ASP A 292 15.28 33.14 0.93
CA ASP A 292 14.24 32.93 -0.08
C ASP A 292 14.27 31.52 -0.68
N ALA A 293 15.46 30.96 -0.89
CA ALA A 293 15.64 29.58 -1.33
C ALA A 293 15.07 28.61 -0.29
N ALA A 294 15.37 28.81 1.00
CA ALA A 294 14.85 27.99 2.09
C ALA A 294 13.32 28.07 2.20
N ARG A 295 12.74 29.28 2.11
CA ARG A 295 11.28 29.49 2.10
C ARG A 295 10.61 28.78 0.91
N SER A 296 11.20 28.89 -0.27
CA SER A 296 10.69 28.24 -1.49
C SER A 296 10.72 26.72 -1.37
N ALA A 297 11.83 26.15 -0.89
CA ALA A 297 11.98 24.72 -0.69
C ALA A 297 10.99 24.20 0.37
N ALA A 298 10.82 24.92 1.49
CA ALA A 298 9.84 24.57 2.51
C ALA A 298 8.41 24.59 1.96
N SER A 299 8.04 25.62 1.17
CA SER A 299 6.73 25.67 0.51
C SER A 299 6.51 24.47 -0.41
N GLN A 300 7.51 24.13 -1.22
CA GLN A 300 7.41 23.00 -2.14
C GLN A 300 7.29 21.65 -1.41
N LEU A 301 8.00 21.47 -0.30
CA LEU A 301 7.85 20.29 0.55
C LEU A 301 6.45 20.23 1.17
N LYS A 302 5.90 21.36 1.62
CA LYS A 302 4.52 21.43 2.11
C LYS A 302 3.51 21.01 1.04
N ASP A 303 3.65 21.54 -0.17
CA ASP A 303 2.76 21.21 -1.28
C ASP A 303 2.85 19.73 -1.66
N THR A 304 4.07 19.17 -1.64
CA THR A 304 4.29 17.75 -1.92
C THR A 304 3.68 16.87 -0.84
N LEU A 305 3.88 17.21 0.44
CA LEU A 305 3.24 16.53 1.57
C LEU A 305 1.72 16.66 1.57
N TRP A 306 1.19 17.80 1.11
CA TRP A 306 -0.24 18.02 0.94
C TRP A 306 -0.81 17.17 -0.19
N ARG A 307 -0.16 17.12 -1.35
CA ARG A 307 -0.57 16.22 -2.45
C ARG A 307 -0.53 14.76 -2.02
N GLU A 308 0.50 14.35 -1.28
CA GLU A 308 0.59 13.01 -0.72
C GLU A 308 -0.50 12.75 0.32
N TYR A 309 -0.78 13.73 1.18
CA TYR A 309 -1.90 13.66 2.12
C TYR A 309 -3.22 13.48 1.36
N LEU A 310 -3.46 14.25 0.30
CA LEU A 310 -4.62 14.04 -0.57
C LEU A 310 -4.59 12.63 -1.16
N ARG A 311 -3.53 12.18 -1.82
CA ARG A 311 -3.46 10.81 -2.37
C ARG A 311 -3.80 9.73 -1.34
N THR A 312 -3.36 9.92 -0.10
CA THR A 312 -3.50 8.94 1.00
C THR A 312 -4.70 9.15 1.92
N HIS A 313 -5.42 10.27 1.87
CA HIS A 313 -6.58 10.58 2.73
C HIS A 313 -7.81 11.09 2.00
N SER A 314 -7.67 11.53 0.75
CA SER A 314 -8.80 11.74 -0.14
C SER A 314 -9.24 10.39 -0.65
#